data_AF-A0A6A7XZ66-F1
#
_entry.id   AF-A0A6A7XZ66-F1
#
_cell.length_a   1.000
_cell.length_b   1.000
_cell.length_c   1.000
_cell.angle_alpha   90.00
_cell.angle_beta   90.00
_cell.angle_gamma   90.00
#
_symmetry.space_group_name_H-M   'P 1'
#
loop_
_entity.id
_entity.type
_entity.pdbx_description
1 polymer ?
#
loop_
_entity_poly.entity_id
_entity_poly.type
_entity_poly.pdbx_seq_one_letter_code
_entity_poly.pdbx_strand_id
1 'polypeptide(L)'
;MGAPRRALAATAVLLSVGLGPGPVGAENATRTLVCPAPQAKSDAADTAHWVSPPEANNDDKAPNPCAPCDDPANAPLKTCAVYRFLTSPACAGGRCADGQGEFVARTIGGHDVFLQYDTRYRSPERYPRARGENCRFLVWAIDPVAGIEDVGGYAGRNYWRDAYVAAQTLVEPPFAPDGLALAIQPATTRGQHQLHLHVGTLLPAYRTALAGLPRETSKVLINGYDFRARFIAVAAGDAPFEGIDVFAIVREMLPRGAADLPLYGVLATVTDGGKGIWILAAERFNRIELNYRQPTACRLR
;
A
#
# COMPACT_ATOMS: atom_id res chain seq x y z
N MET A 1 24.59 58.29 36.26
CA MET A 1 23.14 58.38 36.00
C MET A 1 22.82 57.32 34.94
N GLY A 2 22.30 56.13 35.23
CA GLY A 2 21.36 55.75 36.27
C GLY A 2 19.97 55.60 35.65
N ALA A 3 19.75 54.61 34.78
CA ALA A 3 18.42 54.19 34.35
C ALA A 3 18.38 52.67 34.13
N PRO A 4 17.29 51.96 34.51
CA PRO A 4 17.35 50.56 34.86
C PRO A 4 16.94 49.61 33.74
N ARG A 5 17.47 48.39 33.85
CA ARG A 5 17.12 47.18 33.11
C ARG A 5 15.60 46.90 33.18
N ARG A 6 14.97 46.63 32.04
CA ARG A 6 13.73 45.85 31.97
C ARG A 6 13.97 44.60 31.12
N ALA A 7 14.23 43.50 31.81
CA ALA A 7 14.15 42.18 31.23
C ALA A 7 12.66 41.80 31.11
N LEU A 8 12.16 41.68 29.88
CA LEU A 8 10.86 41.08 29.60
C LEU A 8 11.06 39.57 29.62
N ALA A 9 10.63 38.94 30.71
CA ALA A 9 10.48 37.49 30.80
C ALA A 9 9.30 37.08 29.92
N ALA A 10 9.59 36.59 28.70
CA ALA A 10 8.59 35.92 27.87
C ALA A 10 8.33 34.54 28.48
N THR A 11 7.19 34.41 29.16
CA THR A 11 6.70 33.15 29.70
C THR A 11 6.12 32.34 28.54
N ALA A 12 6.91 31.41 28.01
CA ALA A 12 6.42 30.42 27.05
C ALA A 12 5.67 29.32 27.82
N VAL A 13 4.35 29.42 27.86
CA VAL A 13 3.49 28.32 28.29
C VAL A 13 3.39 27.34 27.12
N LEU A 14 4.27 26.35 27.10
CA LEU A 14 4.11 25.13 26.30
C LEU A 14 3.00 24.28 26.94
N LEU A 15 1.77 24.47 26.48
CA LEU A 15 0.70 23.50 26.68
C LEU A 15 0.96 22.30 25.75
N SER A 16 1.79 21.38 26.22
CA SER A 16 1.92 20.04 25.68
C SER A 16 0.63 19.29 25.97
N VAL A 17 -0.38 19.42 25.11
CA VAL A 17 -1.49 18.46 25.09
C VAL A 17 -0.91 17.16 24.54
N GLY A 18 -0.39 16.34 25.45
CA GLY A 18 -0.03 14.96 25.19
C GLY A 18 -1.29 14.19 24.84
N LEU A 19 -1.60 14.11 23.55
CA LEU A 19 -2.39 13.01 23.01
C LEU A 19 -1.51 11.75 23.13
N GLY A 20 -1.43 11.21 24.34
CA GLY A 20 -0.86 9.89 24.55
C GLY A 20 -1.65 8.89 23.70
N PRO A 21 -0.99 7.95 23.01
CA PRO A 21 -1.71 6.82 22.44
C PRO A 21 -2.42 6.13 23.61
N GLY A 22 -3.75 6.16 23.59
CA GLY A 22 -4.55 5.40 24.53
C GLY A 22 -4.09 3.94 24.51
N PRO A 23 -4.22 3.21 25.63
CA PRO A 23 -3.82 1.82 25.69
C PRO A 23 -4.54 1.08 24.56
N VAL A 24 -3.77 0.63 23.57
CA VAL A 24 -4.26 -0.33 22.59
C VAL A 24 -4.46 -1.59 23.40
N GLY A 25 -5.71 -1.81 23.82
CA GLY A 25 -6.10 -3.03 24.49
C GLY A 25 -5.59 -4.19 23.67
N ALA A 26 -4.71 -4.98 24.27
CA ALA A 26 -4.36 -6.30 23.81
C ALA A 26 -5.58 -7.21 24.00
N GLU A 27 -6.69 -6.87 23.33
CA GLU A 27 -7.71 -7.86 23.07
C GLU A 27 -7.11 -8.79 22.02
N ASN A 28 -6.99 -10.06 22.41
CA ASN A 28 -6.79 -11.18 21.51
C ASN A 28 -7.69 -10.99 20.30
N ALA A 29 -7.13 -10.40 19.22
CA ALA A 29 -7.73 -10.42 17.91
C ALA A 29 -7.79 -11.90 17.55
N THR A 30 -8.92 -12.49 17.86
CA THR A 30 -9.24 -13.86 17.53
C THR A 30 -9.05 -13.90 16.02
N ARG A 31 -8.23 -14.83 15.53
CA ARG A 31 -7.94 -15.02 14.10
C ARG A 31 -9.25 -15.38 13.40
N THR A 32 -10.08 -14.41 13.07
CA THR A 32 -11.37 -14.67 12.45
C THR A 32 -11.14 -14.92 10.97
N LEU A 33 -10.90 -16.19 10.66
CA LEU A 33 -11.21 -16.81 9.37
C LEU A 33 -12.72 -16.69 9.18
N VAL A 34 -13.17 -15.85 8.25
CA VAL A 34 -14.61 -15.69 7.95
C VAL A 34 -14.83 -15.84 6.46
N CYS A 35 -14.45 -17.01 5.94
CA CYS A 35 -15.31 -17.61 4.93
C CYS A 35 -16.48 -18.23 5.71
N PRO A 36 -17.74 -17.76 5.59
CA PRO A 36 -18.85 -18.54 6.11
C PRO A 36 -18.78 -19.97 5.58
N ALA A 37 -19.13 -20.92 6.45
CA ALA A 37 -19.11 -22.36 6.24
C ALA A 37 -19.62 -22.81 4.84
N PRO A 38 -19.15 -23.96 4.34
CA PRO A 38 -19.01 -24.29 2.93
C PRO A 38 -20.36 -24.29 2.22
N GLN A 39 -20.42 -23.71 1.01
CA GLN A 39 -21.38 -24.21 0.04
C GLN A 39 -21.06 -25.70 -0.18
N ALA A 40 -22.07 -26.53 0.02
CA ALA A 40 -22.01 -27.97 0.23
C ALA A 40 -21.52 -28.81 -0.98
N LYS A 41 -20.29 -28.58 -1.45
CA LYS A 41 -19.56 -29.43 -2.40
C LYS A 41 -18.07 -29.50 -2.11
N SER A 42 -17.72 -29.86 -0.89
CA SER A 42 -16.55 -30.65 -0.47
C SER A 42 -16.28 -30.37 1.00
N ASP A 43 -16.07 -31.44 1.75
CA ASP A 43 -15.86 -31.39 3.19
C ASP A 43 -14.52 -30.73 3.53
N ALA A 44 -14.58 -29.79 4.49
CA ALA A 44 -13.53 -28.94 5.05
C ALA A 44 -13.16 -27.66 4.25
N ALA A 45 -13.40 -26.50 4.88
CA ALA A 45 -12.84 -25.23 4.45
C ALA A 45 -11.30 -25.32 4.48
N ASP A 46 -10.62 -24.99 3.37
CA ASP A 46 -9.16 -24.93 3.36
C ASP A 46 -8.71 -23.71 4.19
N THR A 47 -8.22 -24.00 5.40
CA THR A 47 -7.73 -22.99 6.37
C THR A 47 -6.52 -22.20 5.89
N ALA A 48 -5.93 -22.53 4.73
CA ALA A 48 -4.80 -21.82 4.15
C ALA A 48 -5.21 -20.57 3.35
N HIS A 49 -6.51 -20.31 3.14
CA HIS A 49 -6.97 -19.23 2.28
C HIS A 49 -7.08 -17.90 3.05
N TRP A 50 -6.45 -16.85 2.51
CA TRP A 50 -6.52 -15.49 3.06
C TRP A 50 -7.56 -14.66 2.31
N VAL A 51 -8.35 -13.88 3.05
CA VAL A 51 -9.40 -13.01 2.50
C VAL A 51 -9.34 -11.62 3.13
N SER A 52 -9.80 -10.62 2.38
CA SER A 52 -9.95 -9.25 2.86
C SER A 52 -11.17 -9.16 3.79
N PRO A 53 -11.08 -8.53 4.99
CA PRO A 53 -12.22 -8.47 5.91
C PRO A 53 -13.43 -7.72 5.29
N PRO A 54 -14.66 -8.27 5.38
CA PRO A 54 -15.86 -7.64 4.85
C PRO A 54 -16.14 -6.24 5.43
N GLU A 55 -15.76 -6.00 6.69
CA GLU A 55 -15.98 -4.73 7.39
C GLU A 55 -15.08 -3.60 6.85
N ALA A 56 -13.99 -3.94 6.16
CA ALA A 56 -13.11 -2.99 5.49
C ALA A 56 -13.61 -2.61 4.08
N ASN A 57 -14.75 -3.18 3.64
CA ASN A 57 -15.15 -3.27 2.24
C ASN A 57 -16.52 -2.64 1.92
N ASN A 58 -17.02 -1.72 2.76
CA ASN A 58 -18.34 -1.10 2.56
C ASN A 58 -18.51 -0.34 1.22
N ASP A 59 -17.41 -0.01 0.53
CA ASP A 59 -17.41 0.76 -0.72
C ASP A 59 -16.95 -0.03 -1.96
N ASP A 60 -16.60 -1.30 -1.80
CA ASP A 60 -16.29 -2.17 -2.93
C ASP A 60 -17.31 -3.29 -3.02
N LYS A 61 -17.80 -3.49 -4.24
CA LYS A 61 -18.47 -4.74 -4.62
C LYS A 61 -17.40 -5.83 -4.72
N ALA A 62 -16.57 -6.02 -3.69
CA ALA A 62 -15.82 -7.26 -3.64
C ALA A 62 -16.88 -8.36 -3.74
N PRO A 63 -16.63 -9.39 -4.56
CA PRO A 63 -17.51 -10.52 -4.60
C PRO A 63 -17.80 -10.96 -3.17
N ASN A 64 -18.95 -11.60 -2.94
CA ASN A 64 -19.25 -12.24 -1.65
C ASN A 64 -17.94 -12.87 -1.11
N PRO A 65 -17.58 -12.80 0.18
CA PRO A 65 -16.25 -13.21 0.69
C PRO A 65 -15.83 -14.66 0.35
N CYS A 66 -16.69 -15.38 -0.37
CA CYS A 66 -16.54 -16.71 -0.95
C CYS A 66 -17.28 -16.83 -2.31
N ALA A 67 -17.36 -15.79 -3.15
CA ALA A 67 -17.72 -16.00 -4.55
C ALA A 67 -16.65 -16.93 -5.09
N PRO A 68 -17.06 -18.13 -5.48
CA PRO A 68 -16.31 -19.30 -5.11
C PRO A 68 -14.96 -19.29 -5.79
N CYS A 69 -13.98 -19.90 -5.13
CA CYS A 69 -12.73 -20.32 -5.74
C CYS A 69 -13.01 -21.50 -6.73
N ASP A 70 -14.17 -21.45 -7.41
CA ASP A 70 -14.66 -22.31 -8.48
C ASP A 70 -14.06 -21.91 -9.83
N ASP A 71 -13.35 -20.77 -9.91
CA ASP A 71 -12.54 -20.47 -11.08
C ASP A 71 -11.44 -21.54 -11.19
N PRO A 72 -11.46 -22.39 -12.23
CA PRO A 72 -10.47 -23.46 -12.38
C PRO A 72 -9.03 -22.95 -12.43
N ALA A 73 -8.81 -21.67 -12.79
CA ALA A 73 -7.49 -21.05 -12.78
C ALA A 73 -6.90 -20.90 -11.37
N ASN A 74 -7.76 -20.82 -10.34
CA ASN A 74 -7.37 -20.55 -8.96
C ASN A 74 -7.16 -21.82 -8.11
N ALA A 75 -7.78 -22.94 -8.51
CA ALA A 75 -7.69 -24.22 -7.82
C ALA A 75 -6.24 -24.72 -7.56
N PRO A 76 -5.28 -24.65 -8.51
CA PRO A 76 -3.91 -25.11 -8.25
C PRO A 76 -3.09 -24.17 -7.35
N LEU A 77 -3.51 -22.90 -7.20
CA LEU A 77 -2.76 -21.87 -6.45
C LEU A 77 -3.21 -21.73 -4.99
N LYS A 78 -4.36 -22.30 -4.62
CA LYS A 78 -4.97 -22.15 -3.29
C LYS A 78 -5.15 -20.67 -2.87
N THR A 79 -5.40 -19.81 -3.85
CA THR A 79 -5.76 -18.41 -3.67
C THR A 79 -7.14 -18.18 -4.28
N CYS A 80 -7.93 -17.26 -3.74
CA CYS A 80 -9.24 -16.94 -4.31
C CYS A 80 -9.13 -15.62 -5.04
N ALA A 81 -8.34 -15.63 -6.11
CA ALA A 81 -8.06 -14.41 -6.83
C ALA A 81 -9.33 -13.87 -7.51
N VAL A 82 -9.53 -12.57 -7.36
CA VAL A 82 -10.73 -11.88 -7.84
C VAL A 82 -10.38 -11.06 -9.07
N TYR A 83 -11.17 -11.23 -10.13
CA TYR A 83 -11.19 -10.28 -11.23
C TYR A 83 -12.07 -9.10 -10.84
N ARG A 84 -11.46 -7.93 -10.63
CA ARG A 84 -12.20 -6.67 -10.60
C ARG A 84 -12.80 -6.41 -11.98
N PHE A 85 -13.70 -5.43 -12.08
CA PHE A 85 -14.31 -4.99 -13.34
C PHE A 85 -13.30 -4.52 -14.42
N LEU A 86 -12.00 -4.48 -14.11
CA LEU A 86 -10.92 -4.08 -15.02
C LEU A 86 -10.83 -4.94 -16.29
N THR A 87 -11.30 -6.19 -16.25
CA THR A 87 -11.41 -7.08 -17.43
C THR A 87 -12.77 -7.03 -18.11
N SER A 88 -13.69 -6.19 -17.64
CA SER A 88 -15.04 -6.07 -18.19
C SER A 88 -15.04 -5.35 -19.56
N PRO A 89 -16.09 -5.51 -20.37
CA PRO A 89 -16.26 -4.77 -21.62
C PRO A 89 -16.17 -3.25 -21.45
N ALA A 90 -16.53 -2.72 -20.27
CA ALA A 90 -16.43 -1.29 -19.98
C ALA A 90 -14.99 -0.77 -19.97
N CYS A 91 -14.00 -1.64 -19.71
CA CYS A 91 -12.58 -1.30 -19.69
C CYS A 91 -11.82 -1.78 -20.94
N ALA A 92 -12.49 -2.39 -21.92
CA ALA A 92 -11.84 -2.94 -23.12
C ALA A 92 -11.08 -1.90 -23.96
N GLY A 93 -11.47 -0.62 -23.88
CA GLY A 93 -10.76 0.49 -24.54
C GLY A 93 -9.55 1.01 -23.78
N GLY A 94 -9.15 0.38 -22.67
CA GLY A 94 -8.03 0.80 -21.83
C GLY A 94 -8.30 2.06 -21.00
N ARG A 95 -9.53 2.56 -20.97
CA ARG A 95 -9.99 3.60 -20.04
C ARG A 95 -11.38 3.26 -19.54
N CYS A 96 -11.61 3.40 -18.24
CA CYS A 96 -12.92 3.19 -17.62
C CYS A 96 -13.00 3.95 -16.29
N ALA A 97 -14.17 3.94 -15.66
CA ALA A 97 -14.40 4.56 -14.35
C ALA A 97 -15.42 3.76 -13.54
N ASP A 98 -15.33 3.87 -12.23
CA ASP A 98 -16.33 3.37 -11.28
C ASP A 98 -16.64 4.45 -10.21
N GLY A 99 -17.36 4.07 -9.16
CA GLY A 99 -17.69 4.97 -8.04
C GLY A 99 -16.49 5.38 -7.16
N GLN A 100 -15.32 4.80 -7.36
CA GLN A 100 -14.10 5.09 -6.61
C GLN A 100 -13.09 5.91 -7.43
N GLY A 101 -13.12 5.85 -8.75
CA GLY A 101 -12.14 6.57 -9.56
C GLY A 101 -12.19 6.35 -11.06
N GLU A 102 -11.22 6.97 -11.71
CA GLU A 102 -10.93 6.82 -13.14
C GLU A 102 -9.74 5.87 -13.32
N PHE A 103 -9.74 5.07 -14.37
CA PHE A 103 -8.75 4.03 -14.63
C PHE A 103 -8.18 4.17 -16.03
N VAL A 104 -6.87 3.97 -16.17
CA VAL A 104 -6.18 3.87 -17.46
C VAL A 104 -5.29 2.62 -17.49
N ALA A 105 -5.43 1.82 -18.54
CA ALA A 105 -4.60 0.67 -18.82
C ALA A 105 -3.32 1.10 -19.54
N ARG A 106 -2.20 0.47 -19.20
CA ARG A 106 -0.93 0.65 -19.90
C ARG A 106 -0.10 -0.63 -19.83
N THR A 107 0.53 -0.97 -20.94
CA THR A 107 1.59 -1.97 -20.96
C THR A 107 2.90 -1.34 -20.49
N ILE A 108 3.47 -1.84 -19.39
CA ILE A 108 4.76 -1.44 -18.83
C ILE A 108 5.63 -2.68 -18.75
N GLY A 109 6.81 -2.65 -19.38
CA GLY A 109 7.72 -3.80 -19.37
C GLY A 109 7.13 -5.09 -19.96
N GLY A 110 6.13 -4.99 -20.83
CA GLY A 110 5.41 -6.14 -21.40
C GLY A 110 4.25 -6.65 -20.55
N HIS A 111 3.96 -6.03 -19.40
CA HIS A 111 2.86 -6.40 -18.51
C HIS A 111 1.80 -5.30 -18.52
N ASP A 112 0.54 -5.70 -18.60
CA ASP A 112 -0.57 -4.76 -18.55
C ASP A 112 -0.94 -4.45 -17.09
N VAL A 113 -1.02 -3.17 -16.77
CA VAL A 113 -1.46 -2.66 -15.46
C VAL A 113 -2.54 -1.60 -15.64
N PHE A 114 -3.38 -1.42 -14.62
CA PHE A 114 -4.25 -0.25 -14.53
C PHE A 114 -3.75 0.73 -13.48
N LEU A 115 -3.64 1.99 -13.85
CA LEU A 115 -3.51 3.09 -12.90
C LEU A 115 -4.90 3.66 -12.62
N GLN A 116 -5.33 3.57 -11.36
CA GLN A 116 -6.51 4.24 -10.84
C GLN A 116 -6.14 5.60 -10.28
N TYR A 117 -6.86 6.64 -10.70
CA TYR A 117 -6.96 7.91 -9.97
C TYR A 117 -8.17 7.86 -9.05
N ASP A 118 -7.90 7.75 -7.75
CA ASP A 118 -8.91 7.59 -6.72
C ASP A 118 -9.53 8.95 -6.40
N THR A 119 -10.82 9.08 -6.68
CA THR A 119 -11.57 10.33 -6.56
C THR A 119 -12.39 10.42 -5.28
N ARG A 120 -12.26 9.47 -4.35
CA ARG A 120 -13.01 9.45 -3.08
C ARG A 120 -12.82 10.71 -2.23
N TYR A 121 -11.66 11.37 -2.35
CA TYR A 121 -11.40 12.64 -1.68
C TYR A 121 -12.36 13.77 -2.11
N ARG A 122 -13.04 13.63 -3.26
CA ARG A 122 -14.06 14.59 -3.75
C ARG A 122 -15.39 14.47 -3.00
N SER A 123 -15.58 13.42 -2.20
CA SER A 123 -16.78 13.17 -1.37
C SER A 123 -16.39 12.93 0.09
N PRO A 124 -15.81 13.94 0.80
CA PRO A 124 -15.28 13.78 2.15
C PRO A 124 -16.35 13.50 3.23
N GLU A 125 -17.62 13.67 2.92
CA GLU A 125 -18.77 13.25 3.73
C GLU A 125 -18.94 11.72 3.73
N ARG A 126 -18.73 11.08 2.58
CA ARG A 126 -18.75 9.61 2.44
C ARG A 126 -17.40 9.00 2.83
N TYR A 127 -16.31 9.69 2.53
CA TYR A 127 -14.94 9.20 2.73
C TYR A 127 -14.13 10.14 3.63
N PRO A 128 -14.43 10.21 4.94
CA PRO A 128 -13.76 11.15 5.85
C PRO A 128 -12.25 10.95 5.94
N ARG A 129 -11.75 9.72 5.71
CA ARG A 129 -10.31 9.41 5.69
C ARG A 129 -9.57 10.07 4.52
N ALA A 130 -10.25 10.36 3.42
CA ALA A 130 -9.65 10.98 2.23
C ALA A 130 -9.73 12.52 2.26
N ARG A 131 -10.19 13.11 3.38
CA ARG A 131 -10.42 14.55 3.47
C ARG A 131 -9.14 15.36 3.27
N GLY A 132 -9.20 16.28 2.30
CA GLY A 132 -8.11 17.20 1.97
C GLY A 132 -6.97 16.56 1.17
N GLU A 133 -7.09 15.29 0.78
CA GLU A 133 -6.22 14.67 -0.23
C GLU A 133 -6.51 15.28 -1.62
N ASN A 134 -5.54 15.25 -2.52
CA ASN A 134 -5.69 15.74 -3.90
C ASN A 134 -4.84 14.98 -4.93
N CYS A 135 -4.17 13.90 -4.52
CA CYS A 135 -3.26 13.14 -5.36
C CYS A 135 -3.14 11.69 -4.84
N ARG A 136 -4.16 10.88 -5.13
CA ARG A 136 -4.25 9.49 -4.68
C ARG A 136 -4.36 8.56 -5.87
N PHE A 137 -3.37 7.68 -6.02
CA PHE A 137 -3.34 6.72 -7.11
C PHE A 137 -3.09 5.31 -6.60
N LEU A 138 -3.65 4.33 -7.32
CA LEU A 138 -3.44 2.92 -7.07
C LEU A 138 -3.06 2.24 -8.39
N VAL A 139 -2.06 1.38 -8.35
CA VAL A 139 -1.67 0.54 -9.49
C VAL A 139 -2.20 -0.85 -9.22
N TRP A 140 -3.04 -1.34 -10.13
CA TRP A 140 -3.70 -2.64 -10.04
C TRP A 140 -3.03 -3.63 -10.98
N ALA A 141 -2.81 -4.85 -10.49
CA ALA A 141 -2.58 -5.98 -11.37
C ALA A 141 -3.83 -6.22 -12.23
N ILE A 142 -3.68 -6.49 -13.53
CA ILE A 142 -4.80 -6.97 -14.36
C ILE A 142 -5.09 -8.44 -14.07
N ASP A 143 -4.01 -9.20 -13.91
CA ASP A 143 -4.05 -10.59 -13.53
C ASP A 143 -4.71 -10.80 -12.18
N PRO A 144 -5.28 -12.00 -11.98
CA PRO A 144 -5.92 -12.39 -10.74
C PRO A 144 -4.83 -12.71 -9.71
N VAL A 145 -4.13 -11.68 -9.24
CA VAL A 145 -3.20 -11.81 -8.11
C VAL A 145 -3.93 -11.28 -6.89
N ALA A 146 -4.07 -12.10 -5.84
CA ALA A 146 -4.86 -11.70 -4.67
C ALA A 146 -4.19 -10.56 -3.87
N GLY A 147 -2.87 -10.62 -3.71
CA GLY A 147 -2.09 -9.69 -2.90
C GLY A 147 -0.66 -10.17 -2.69
N ILE A 148 0.00 -9.64 -1.66
CA ILE A 148 1.40 -9.96 -1.34
C ILE A 148 1.62 -11.44 -0.96
N GLU A 149 0.58 -12.12 -0.48
CA GLU A 149 0.60 -13.53 -0.12
C GLU A 149 0.58 -14.47 -1.32
N ASP A 150 0.20 -13.99 -2.51
CA ASP A 150 0.03 -14.81 -3.72
C ASP A 150 1.35 -14.98 -4.49
N VAL A 151 2.32 -15.66 -3.84
CA VAL A 151 3.69 -15.84 -4.37
C VAL A 151 3.70 -16.41 -5.78
N GLY A 152 2.81 -17.36 -6.07
CA GLY A 152 2.67 -17.94 -7.40
C GLY A 152 2.10 -16.95 -8.42
N GLY A 153 1.06 -16.20 -8.07
CA GLY A 153 0.38 -15.27 -8.97
C GLY A 153 1.25 -14.11 -9.44
N TYR A 154 2.15 -13.59 -8.59
CA TYR A 154 3.07 -12.51 -8.99
C TYR A 154 4.46 -12.98 -9.42
N ALA A 155 4.73 -14.29 -9.50
CA ALA A 155 6.04 -14.80 -9.88
C ALA A 155 6.48 -14.26 -11.26
N GLY A 156 7.73 -13.79 -11.35
CA GLY A 156 8.28 -13.21 -12.58
C GLY A 156 7.78 -11.81 -12.92
N ARG A 157 7.00 -11.16 -12.04
CA ARG A 157 6.45 -9.82 -12.26
C ARG A 157 7.03 -8.81 -11.30
N ASN A 158 7.23 -7.59 -11.78
CA ASN A 158 7.75 -6.49 -10.99
C ASN A 158 6.74 -5.35 -10.87
N TYR A 159 5.65 -5.61 -10.15
CA TYR A 159 4.58 -4.63 -9.92
C TYR A 159 5.06 -3.34 -9.24
N TRP A 160 6.15 -3.40 -8.46
CA TRP A 160 6.74 -2.22 -7.83
C TRP A 160 7.39 -1.29 -8.85
N ARG A 161 8.13 -1.86 -9.81
CA ARG A 161 8.64 -1.12 -10.96
C ARG A 161 7.51 -0.59 -11.83
N ASP A 162 6.50 -1.41 -12.12
CA ASP A 162 5.36 -0.98 -12.94
C ASP A 162 4.64 0.21 -12.29
N ALA A 163 4.47 0.17 -10.96
CA ALA A 163 3.89 1.26 -10.21
C ALA A 163 4.75 2.53 -10.20
N TYR A 164 6.08 2.38 -10.07
CA TYR A 164 7.01 3.50 -10.21
C TYR A 164 6.91 4.14 -11.60
N VAL A 165 6.97 3.35 -12.66
CA VAL A 165 6.90 3.84 -14.04
C VAL A 165 5.54 4.51 -14.31
N ALA A 166 4.43 3.92 -13.84
CA ALA A 166 3.10 4.52 -13.95
C ALA A 166 3.04 5.89 -13.25
N ALA A 167 3.59 6.01 -12.04
CA ALA A 167 3.64 7.26 -11.29
C ALA A 167 4.46 8.36 -12.00
N GLN A 168 5.49 7.98 -12.75
CA GLN A 168 6.32 8.91 -13.51
C GLN A 168 5.71 9.29 -14.87
N THR A 169 4.99 8.38 -15.52
CA THR A 169 4.61 8.53 -16.94
C THR A 169 3.12 8.79 -17.16
N LEU A 170 2.25 8.41 -16.22
CA LEU A 170 0.80 8.48 -16.37
C LEU A 170 0.14 9.49 -15.39
N VAL A 171 0.89 10.01 -14.43
CA VAL A 171 0.43 11.04 -13.47
C VAL A 171 0.94 12.42 -13.88
N GLU A 172 0.09 13.43 -13.74
CA GLU A 172 0.45 14.83 -13.94
C GLU A 172 0.05 15.70 -12.73
N PRO A 173 1.00 16.48 -12.16
CA PRO A 173 2.44 16.42 -12.42
C PRO A 173 3.01 15.05 -12.00
N PRO A 174 4.12 14.58 -12.61
CA PRO A 174 4.74 13.35 -12.17
C PRO A 174 5.23 13.51 -10.72
N PHE A 175 5.16 12.44 -9.94
CA PHE A 175 5.72 12.44 -8.60
C PHE A 175 7.23 12.71 -8.66
N ALA A 176 7.74 13.58 -7.79
CA ALA A 176 9.19 13.76 -7.66
C ALA A 176 9.84 12.41 -7.31
N PRO A 177 10.95 12.02 -7.97
CA PRO A 177 11.61 10.75 -7.67
C PRO A 177 11.94 10.62 -6.18
N ASP A 178 12.45 11.70 -5.57
CA ASP A 178 12.71 11.74 -4.14
C ASP A 178 11.42 11.89 -3.34
N GLY A 179 11.13 10.83 -2.59
CA GLY A 179 9.97 10.76 -1.72
C GLY A 179 8.74 10.17 -2.39
N LEU A 180 8.80 9.71 -3.65
CA LEU A 180 7.83 8.76 -4.18
C LEU A 180 7.87 7.51 -3.29
N ALA A 181 6.69 7.15 -2.79
CA ALA A 181 6.50 5.98 -1.96
C ALA A 181 5.34 5.14 -2.46
N LEU A 182 5.54 3.83 -2.40
CA LEU A 182 4.62 2.79 -2.79
C LEU A 182 4.25 1.98 -1.55
N ALA A 183 3.00 1.56 -1.43
CA ALA A 183 2.59 0.75 -0.29
C ALA A 183 1.54 -0.31 -0.67
N ILE A 184 1.61 -1.46 -0.03
CA ILE A 184 0.59 -2.51 -0.07
C ILE A 184 0.20 -2.91 1.34
N GLN A 185 -1.10 -3.03 1.57
CA GLN A 185 -1.66 -3.51 2.82
C GLN A 185 -1.65 -5.04 2.89
N PRO A 186 -1.49 -5.62 4.10
CA PRO A 186 -1.62 -7.06 4.29
C PRO A 186 -3.05 -7.53 4.00
N ALA A 187 -3.20 -8.82 3.70
CA ALA A 187 -4.50 -9.47 3.52
C ALA A 187 -5.45 -9.21 4.70
N THR A 188 -4.90 -9.24 5.91
CA THR A 188 -5.65 -9.04 7.16
C THR A 188 -6.24 -7.64 7.35
N THR A 189 -5.85 -6.65 6.54
CA THR A 189 -6.33 -5.26 6.73
C THR A 189 -6.73 -4.54 5.44
N ARG A 190 -6.44 -5.09 4.27
CA ARG A 190 -6.82 -4.47 2.99
C ARG A 190 -8.33 -4.58 2.76
N GLY A 191 -8.91 -3.59 2.11
CA GLY A 191 -10.34 -3.58 1.74
C GLY A 191 -10.65 -4.37 0.47
N GLN A 192 -9.70 -4.43 -0.47
CA GLN A 192 -9.88 -5.06 -1.78
C GLN A 192 -9.09 -6.36 -1.91
N HIS A 193 -9.64 -7.33 -2.66
CA HIS A 193 -9.07 -8.66 -2.82
C HIS A 193 -8.41 -8.88 -4.20
N GLN A 194 -7.65 -7.88 -4.64
CA GLN A 194 -6.77 -7.95 -5.81
C GLN A 194 -5.53 -7.11 -5.52
N LEU A 195 -4.36 -7.54 -5.97
CA LEU A 195 -3.09 -6.87 -5.73
C LEU A 195 -3.15 -5.45 -6.29
N HIS A 196 -2.94 -4.49 -5.39
CA HIS A 196 -2.80 -3.10 -5.73
C HIS A 196 -1.72 -2.43 -4.88
N LEU A 197 -0.96 -1.54 -5.51
CA LEU A 197 0.02 -0.69 -4.87
C LEU A 197 -0.52 0.73 -4.80
N HIS A 198 -0.62 1.26 -3.59
CA HIS A 198 -0.87 2.67 -3.38
C HIS A 198 0.35 3.48 -3.79
N VAL A 199 0.12 4.58 -4.50
CA VAL A 199 1.16 5.51 -4.96
C VAL A 199 0.94 6.86 -4.30
N GLY A 200 1.97 7.37 -3.64
CA GLY A 200 1.93 8.66 -2.98
C GLY A 200 3.33 9.18 -2.65
N THR A 201 3.40 10.06 -1.65
CA THR A 201 4.68 10.50 -1.09
C THR A 201 4.85 10.02 0.34
N LEU A 202 6.07 9.99 0.87
CA LEU A 202 6.24 9.74 2.31
C LEU A 202 5.59 10.83 3.16
N LEU A 203 4.97 10.42 4.25
CA LEU A 203 4.63 11.34 5.34
C LEU A 203 5.92 11.99 5.90
N PRO A 204 5.86 13.25 6.37
CA PRO A 204 7.04 13.96 6.89
C PRO A 204 7.79 13.18 7.98
N ALA A 205 7.08 12.52 8.90
CA ALA A 205 7.68 11.71 9.96
C ALA A 205 8.54 10.55 9.42
N TYR A 206 8.07 9.87 8.36
CA TYR A 206 8.83 8.80 7.71
C TYR A 206 10.07 9.35 7.00
N ARG A 207 9.94 10.49 6.30
CA ARG A 207 11.07 11.14 5.64
C ARG A 207 12.16 11.50 6.65
N THR A 208 11.79 12.12 7.78
CA THR A 208 12.74 12.48 8.84
C THR A 208 13.39 11.24 9.46
N ALA A 209 12.61 10.19 9.74
CA ALA A 209 13.15 8.97 10.30
C ALA A 209 14.18 8.33 9.35
N LEU A 210 13.84 8.15 8.07
CA LEU A 210 14.70 7.46 7.10
C LEU A 210 15.97 8.24 6.72
N ALA A 211 15.92 9.58 6.70
CA ALA A 211 17.07 10.41 6.33
C ALA A 211 18.28 10.26 7.28
N GLY A 212 18.04 9.87 8.54
CA GLY A 212 19.08 9.67 9.54
C GLY A 212 19.52 8.22 9.73
N LEU A 213 18.91 7.26 9.03
CA LEU A 213 19.21 5.84 9.24
C LEU A 213 20.48 5.41 8.53
N PRO A 214 21.39 4.68 9.22
CA PRO A 214 22.44 3.91 8.56
C PRO A 214 21.82 2.90 7.57
N ARG A 215 22.44 2.70 6.42
CA ARG A 215 21.91 1.85 5.32
C ARG A 215 21.78 0.37 5.71
N GLU A 216 22.54 -0.07 6.70
CA GLU A 216 22.52 -1.41 7.28
C GLU A 216 21.40 -1.62 8.32
N THR A 217 20.61 -0.58 8.61
CA THR A 217 19.49 -0.66 9.56
C THR A 217 18.49 -1.73 9.12
N SER A 218 18.24 -2.69 10.01
CA SER A 218 17.31 -3.80 9.77
C SER A 218 15.97 -3.65 10.49
N LYS A 219 15.86 -2.70 11.42
CA LYS A 219 14.62 -2.39 12.15
C LYS A 219 14.48 -0.91 12.46
N VAL A 220 13.25 -0.40 12.41
CA VAL A 220 12.94 1.00 12.77
C VAL A 220 11.50 1.13 13.27
N LEU A 221 11.30 1.88 14.36
CA LEU A 221 9.97 2.25 14.86
C LEU A 221 9.54 3.59 14.26
N ILE A 222 8.46 3.60 13.48
CA ILE A 222 7.90 4.84 12.89
C ILE A 222 6.38 4.80 13.04
N ASN A 223 5.79 5.87 13.58
CA ASN A 223 4.35 6.00 13.81
C ASN A 223 3.70 4.80 14.55
N GLY A 224 4.45 4.15 15.44
CA GLY A 224 3.96 3.01 16.22
C GLY A 224 4.07 1.64 15.52
N TYR A 225 4.59 1.57 14.30
CA TYR A 225 4.90 0.32 13.62
C TYR A 225 6.38 -0.03 13.79
N ASP A 226 6.66 -1.26 14.25
CA ASP A 226 8.00 -1.85 14.24
C ASP A 226 8.28 -2.42 12.84
N PHE A 227 8.92 -1.62 11.99
CA PHE A 227 9.28 -2.01 10.65
C PHE A 227 10.55 -2.83 10.66
N ARG A 228 10.53 -3.94 9.96
CA ARG A 228 11.73 -4.53 9.36
C ARG A 228 12.13 -3.67 8.19
N ALA A 229 13.41 -3.34 8.07
CA ALA A 229 13.92 -2.42 7.07
C ALA A 229 15.04 -3.05 6.24
N ARG A 230 15.12 -2.65 4.98
CA ARG A 230 16.24 -2.97 4.09
C ARG A 230 16.48 -1.78 3.16
N PHE A 231 17.72 -1.30 3.12
CA PHE A 231 18.15 -0.39 2.07
C PHE A 231 18.69 -1.17 0.88
N ILE A 232 18.30 -0.75 -0.32
CA ILE A 232 18.79 -1.27 -1.59
C ILE A 232 19.36 -0.10 -2.39
N ALA A 233 20.63 -0.21 -2.80
CA ALA A 233 21.21 0.73 -3.74
C ALA A 233 20.69 0.43 -5.15
N VAL A 234 20.27 1.48 -5.87
CA VAL A 234 19.92 1.38 -7.29
C VAL A 234 21.22 1.47 -8.09
N ALA A 235 21.42 0.55 -9.03
CA ALA A 235 22.62 0.55 -9.85
C ALA A 235 22.69 1.80 -10.73
N ALA A 236 23.90 2.23 -11.08
CA ALA A 236 24.07 3.42 -11.90
C ALA A 236 23.48 3.18 -13.31
N GLY A 237 22.56 4.06 -13.73
CA GLY A 237 21.86 3.94 -15.01
C GLY A 237 20.51 3.24 -14.93
N ASP A 238 20.23 2.53 -13.83
CA ASP A 238 18.96 1.85 -13.62
C ASP A 238 17.91 2.81 -13.06
N ALA A 239 16.66 2.58 -13.44
CA ALA A 239 15.53 3.21 -12.79
C ALA A 239 15.28 2.56 -11.41
N PRO A 240 14.72 3.30 -10.44
CA PRO A 240 14.21 2.68 -9.22
C PRO A 240 13.33 1.45 -9.49
N PHE A 241 13.57 0.39 -8.71
CA PHE A 241 12.94 -0.93 -8.78
C PHE A 241 13.30 -1.79 -10.01
N GLU A 242 14.12 -1.30 -10.95
CA GLU A 242 14.66 -2.14 -12.04
C GLU A 242 15.46 -3.31 -11.46
N GLY A 243 15.14 -4.55 -11.87
CA GLY A 243 15.81 -5.76 -11.36
C GLY A 243 15.62 -6.07 -9.87
N ILE A 244 14.81 -5.31 -9.12
CA ILE A 244 14.61 -5.48 -7.68
C ILE A 244 13.30 -6.23 -7.42
N ASP A 245 13.40 -7.47 -6.95
CA ASP A 245 12.24 -8.24 -6.45
C ASP A 245 11.95 -7.87 -4.99
N VAL A 246 11.13 -6.83 -4.81
CA VAL A 246 10.71 -6.36 -3.48
C VAL A 246 9.98 -7.47 -2.70
N PHE A 247 9.21 -8.34 -3.35
CA PHE A 247 8.50 -9.41 -2.66
C PHE A 247 9.46 -10.49 -2.15
N ALA A 248 10.48 -10.85 -2.93
CA ALA A 248 11.55 -11.74 -2.45
C ALA A 248 12.30 -11.14 -1.26
N ILE A 249 12.71 -9.87 -1.37
CA ILE A 249 13.41 -9.18 -0.29
C ILE A 249 12.56 -9.15 0.98
N VAL A 250 11.26 -8.84 0.87
CA VAL A 250 10.36 -8.85 2.01
C VAL A 250 10.27 -10.24 2.62
N ARG A 251 10.10 -11.30 1.82
CA ARG A 251 10.09 -12.70 2.33
C ARG A 251 11.35 -12.99 3.15
N GLU A 252 12.53 -12.59 2.69
CA GLU A 252 13.78 -12.79 3.43
C GLU A 252 13.84 -12.00 4.74
N MET A 253 13.17 -10.85 4.82
CA MET A 253 13.11 -10.04 6.03
C MET A 253 12.19 -10.64 7.11
N LEU A 254 11.16 -11.42 6.72
CA LEU A 254 10.13 -11.93 7.64
C LEU A 254 10.58 -13.17 8.44
N PRO A 255 10.14 -13.33 9.72
CA PRO A 255 10.55 -14.45 10.58
C PRO A 255 10.27 -15.84 10.00
N ARG A 256 9.08 -16.04 9.40
CA ARG A 256 8.65 -17.30 8.79
C ARG A 256 8.56 -17.21 7.27
N GLY A 257 9.27 -16.25 6.68
CA GLY A 257 9.32 -16.05 5.24
C GLY A 257 7.96 -15.84 4.61
N ALA A 258 7.65 -16.61 3.56
CA ALA A 258 6.38 -16.52 2.84
C ALA A 258 5.14 -16.73 3.73
N ALA A 259 5.24 -17.52 4.79
CA ALA A 259 4.12 -17.81 5.68
C ALA A 259 3.62 -16.58 6.48
N ASP A 260 4.43 -15.52 6.58
CA ASP A 260 4.08 -14.29 7.29
C ASP A 260 3.54 -13.19 6.35
N LEU A 261 3.71 -13.29 5.03
CA LEU A 261 3.28 -12.26 4.08
C LEU A 261 1.82 -11.76 4.28
N PRO A 262 0.82 -12.61 4.58
CA PRO A 262 -0.55 -12.15 4.82
C PRO A 262 -0.73 -11.22 6.02
N LEU A 263 0.23 -11.21 6.95
CA LEU A 263 0.21 -10.42 8.20
C LEU A 263 0.94 -9.08 8.05
N TYR A 264 1.81 -8.95 7.04
CA TYR A 264 2.71 -7.81 6.87
C TYR A 264 2.29 -6.94 5.69
N GLY A 265 2.19 -5.64 5.94
CA GLY A 265 2.17 -4.65 4.85
C GLY A 265 3.58 -4.21 4.51
N VAL A 266 3.73 -3.67 3.31
CA VAL A 266 5.02 -3.20 2.80
C VAL A 266 4.90 -1.77 2.36
N LEU A 267 5.89 -0.96 2.73
CA LEU A 267 6.12 0.38 2.22
C LEU A 267 7.51 0.40 1.58
N ALA A 268 7.60 0.85 0.33
CA ALA A 268 8.87 1.07 -0.34
C ALA A 268 8.97 2.52 -0.82
N THR A 269 10.11 3.16 -0.66
CA THR A 269 10.29 4.58 -1.01
C THR A 269 11.62 4.82 -1.67
N VAL A 270 11.59 5.67 -2.69
CA VAL A 270 12.77 6.13 -3.41
C VAL A 270 13.43 7.29 -2.65
N THR A 271 14.76 7.27 -2.58
CA THR A 271 15.60 8.25 -1.87
C THR A 271 16.91 8.52 -2.62
N ASP A 272 17.74 9.41 -2.10
CA ASP A 272 19.06 9.78 -2.62
C ASP A 272 19.07 10.19 -4.12
N GLY A 273 18.04 10.90 -4.58
CA GLY A 273 17.90 11.32 -5.98
C GLY A 273 17.55 10.17 -6.92
N GLY A 274 16.86 9.13 -6.44
CA GLY A 274 16.59 7.91 -7.22
C GLY A 274 17.64 6.81 -7.07
N LYS A 275 18.66 6.99 -6.23
CA LYS A 275 19.80 6.07 -6.08
C LYS A 275 19.64 5.06 -4.95
N GLY A 276 18.63 5.23 -4.10
CA GLY A 276 18.37 4.36 -2.97
C GLY A 276 16.89 4.01 -2.88
N ILE A 277 16.60 2.82 -2.35
CA ILE A 277 15.25 2.40 -2.00
C ILE A 277 15.28 1.88 -0.57
N TRP A 278 14.41 2.41 0.27
CA TRP A 278 14.07 1.78 1.54
C TRP A 278 12.86 0.89 1.34
N ILE A 279 12.96 -0.38 1.75
CA ILE A 279 11.88 -1.34 1.82
C ILE A 279 11.59 -1.60 3.30
N LEU A 280 10.35 -1.38 3.70
CA LEU A 280 9.87 -1.50 5.08
C LEU A 280 8.72 -2.50 5.12
N ALA A 281 8.73 -3.42 6.09
CA ALA A 281 7.64 -4.36 6.32
C ALA A 281 7.24 -4.38 7.81
N ALA A 282 5.95 -4.21 8.10
CA ALA A 282 5.42 -4.24 9.46
C ALA A 282 4.14 -5.07 9.56
N GLU A 283 3.97 -5.75 10.69
CA GLU A 283 2.72 -6.44 11.02
C GLU A 283 1.58 -5.44 11.17
N ARG A 284 0.38 -5.86 10.78
CA ARG A 284 -0.86 -5.08 10.99
C ARG A 284 -0.75 -3.64 10.48
N PHE A 285 -0.02 -3.44 9.38
CA PHE A 285 0.10 -2.16 8.67
C PHE A 285 -1.26 -1.72 8.10
N ASN A 286 -2.15 -1.26 8.99
CA ASN A 286 -3.58 -1.10 8.76
C ASN A 286 -3.94 0.29 8.23
N ARG A 287 -2.96 1.19 8.16
CA ARG A 287 -3.07 2.50 7.52
C ARG A 287 -2.02 2.56 6.44
N ILE A 288 -2.43 3.01 5.25
CA ILE A 288 -1.49 3.35 4.20
C ILE A 288 -0.81 4.65 4.62
N GLU A 289 0.39 4.55 5.20
CA GLU A 289 1.19 5.66 5.73
C GLU A 289 1.85 6.49 4.60
N LEU A 290 1.04 6.89 3.62
CA LEU A 290 1.41 7.75 2.51
C LEU A 290 0.75 9.13 2.65
N ASN A 291 1.42 10.14 2.13
CA ASN A 291 0.91 11.49 1.96
C ASN A 291 0.35 11.68 0.54
N TYR A 292 -0.97 11.85 0.47
CA TYR A 292 -1.72 12.15 -0.76
C TYR A 292 -2.05 13.64 -0.94
N ARG A 293 -1.46 14.51 -0.10
CA ARG A 293 -1.58 15.97 -0.21
C ARG A 293 -0.34 16.51 -0.92
N GLN A 294 -0.56 17.06 -2.11
CA GLN A 294 0.45 17.68 -2.94
C GLN A 294 0.17 19.19 -3.09
N PRO A 295 1.20 20.02 -3.32
CA PRO A 295 1.02 21.45 -3.59
C PRO A 295 0.10 21.71 -4.80
N THR A 296 0.19 20.83 -5.80
CA THR A 296 -0.63 20.86 -7.01
C THR A 296 -1.47 19.59 -7.06
N ALA A 297 -2.76 19.72 -7.38
CA ALA A 297 -3.62 18.56 -7.57
C ALA A 297 -3.10 17.69 -8.73
N CYS A 298 -3.16 16.37 -8.55
CA CYS A 298 -2.73 15.44 -9.58
C CYS A 298 -3.91 14.98 -10.45
N ARG A 299 -3.62 14.50 -11.65
CA ARG A 299 -4.58 13.91 -12.59
C ARG A 299 -3.94 12.78 -13.40
N LEU A 300 -4.76 11.97 -14.06
CA LEU A 300 -4.31 11.06 -15.11
C LEU A 300 -3.91 11.87 -16.36
N ARG A 301 -2.89 11.39 -17.06
CA ARG A 301 -2.53 11.85 -18.42
C ARG A 301 -3.39 11.17 -19.50
#